data_AF-A0A7X6HXI6-F1
#
_entry.id   AF-A0A7X6HXI6-F1
#
_cell.length_a   1.000
_cell.length_b   1.000
_cell.length_c   1.000
_cell.angle_alpha   90.00
_cell.angle_beta   90.00
_cell.angle_gamma   90.00
#
_symmetry.space_group_name_H-M   'P 1'
#
loop_
_entity.id
_entity.type
_entity.pdbx_description
1 polymer ?
#
loop_
_entity_poly.entity_id
_entity_poly.type
_entity_poly.pdbx_seq_one_letter_code
_entity_poly.pdbx_strand_id
1 'polypeptide(L)'
;MEDVQVGDRVLATDPETGETRAETVTAEILGNGEKLLVDVTVETDDGNREVITATGGHPFWVPELDAWTDAEELQPGQWLRTSAGTHVQITALTHRTNTGTVHNLTVNNLHTYYVLAGATPVLVHNSNCPTMDLDFASGSGRKLDPKDKRGEFEMAGNALAKHAGRKTNTGQWPIPSGKKNPAAWNALGRDVLDDILTRPGSVTTREYGRIGGVWQDTIDVRLPNGGIGARFSVSGTFSGFLD
;
A
#
# COMPACT_ATOMS: atom_id res chain seq x y z
N MET A 1 2.13 -16.14 8.05
CA MET A 1 1.92 -15.29 9.24
C MET A 1 0.72 -15.86 9.94
N GLU A 2 0.89 -16.56 11.07
CA GLU A 2 -0.24 -17.10 11.82
C GLU A 2 -0.33 -16.55 13.26
N ASP A 3 0.66 -15.78 13.75
CA ASP A 3 0.75 -15.45 15.19
C ASP A 3 1.13 -13.99 15.51
N VAL A 4 0.78 -12.99 14.68
CA VAL A 4 0.93 -11.57 15.07
C VAL A 4 -0.43 -10.90 15.17
N GLN A 5 -0.75 -10.37 16.35
CA GLN A 5 -2.05 -9.77 16.65
C GLN A 5 -1.94 -8.25 16.78
N VAL A 6 -3.05 -7.57 16.50
CA VAL A 6 -3.20 -6.13 16.79
C VAL A 6 -2.94 -5.91 18.28
N GLY A 7 -1.99 -5.02 18.60
CA GLY A 7 -1.53 -4.75 19.96
C GLY A 7 -0.13 -5.31 20.27
N ASP A 8 0.41 -6.21 19.44
CA ASP A 8 1.76 -6.73 19.62
C ASP A 8 2.82 -5.66 19.35
N ARG A 9 4.01 -5.83 19.95
CA ARG A 9 5.16 -4.96 19.64
C ARG A 9 6.08 -5.65 18.66
N VAL A 10 6.38 -4.98 17.55
CA VAL A 10 7.38 -5.39 16.58
C VAL A 10 8.56 -4.43 16.61
N LEU A 11 9.73 -4.88 16.18
CA LEU A 11 10.84 -3.97 15.94
C LEU A 11 10.61 -3.23 14.61
N ALA A 12 11.00 -1.97 14.58
CA ALA A 12 10.97 -1.11 13.41
C ALA A 12 12.27 -0.30 13.37
N THR A 13 12.79 -0.03 12.17
CA THR A 13 14.04 0.73 11.99
C THR A 13 13.82 1.87 11.03
N ASP A 14 14.24 3.05 11.44
CA ASP A 14 14.29 4.24 10.60
C ASP A 14 15.41 4.06 9.56
N PRO A 15 15.11 4.06 8.25
CA PRO A 15 16.13 3.91 7.23
C PRO A 15 17.05 5.15 7.13
N GLU A 16 16.57 6.36 7.47
CA GLU A 16 17.35 7.60 7.39
C GLU A 16 18.33 7.74 8.56
N THR A 17 17.88 7.40 9.77
CA THR A 17 18.70 7.55 10.98
C THR A 17 19.37 6.26 11.43
N GLY A 18 18.89 5.11 10.94
CA GLY A 18 19.32 3.78 11.35
C GLY A 18 18.83 3.38 12.75
N GLU A 19 18.03 4.20 13.42
CA GLU A 19 17.53 3.97 14.77
C GLU A 19 16.47 2.87 14.80
N THR A 20 16.68 1.85 15.64
CA THR A 20 15.73 0.75 15.84
C THR A 20 14.94 0.95 17.14
N ARG A 21 13.61 0.87 17.06
CA ARG A 21 12.73 0.93 18.24
C ARG A 21 11.55 -0.04 18.10
N ALA A 22 10.95 -0.38 19.25
CA ALA A 22 9.78 -1.24 19.29
C ALA A 22 8.49 -0.42 19.05
N GLU A 23 7.75 -0.79 18.01
CA GLU A 23 6.51 -0.14 17.56
C GLU A 23 5.32 -1.09 17.72
N THR A 24 4.13 -0.52 17.96
CA THR A 24 2.90 -1.30 18.15
C THR A 24 2.27 -1.66 16.81
N VAL A 25 1.86 -2.92 16.66
CA VAL A 25 1.02 -3.41 15.57
C VAL A 25 -0.39 -2.87 15.77
N THR A 26 -0.90 -2.13 14.79
CA THR A 26 -2.15 -1.36 14.90
C THR A 26 -3.27 -1.86 13.99
N ALA A 27 -2.97 -2.66 12.96
CA ALA A 27 -3.95 -3.30 12.10
C ALA A 27 -3.38 -4.53 11.38
N GLU A 28 -4.28 -5.42 10.96
CA GLU A 28 -4.05 -6.51 10.02
C GLU A 28 -4.82 -6.18 8.73
N ILE A 29 -4.16 -6.22 7.58
CA ILE A 29 -4.73 -5.91 6.26
C ILE A 29 -4.92 -7.24 5.51
N LEU A 30 -6.14 -7.46 5.03
CA LEU A 30 -6.63 -8.62 4.29
C LEU A 30 -6.93 -8.21 2.83
N GLY A 31 -5.93 -8.32 1.96
CA GLY A 31 -6.10 -8.06 0.53
C GLY A 31 -6.76 -9.25 -0.18
N ASN A 32 -7.92 -9.05 -0.83
CA ASN A 32 -8.58 -10.08 -1.65
C ASN A 32 -8.55 -9.71 -3.14
N GLY A 33 -8.09 -10.63 -4.01
CA GLY A 33 -8.07 -10.46 -5.46
C GLY A 33 -6.98 -11.29 -6.14
N GLU A 34 -6.85 -11.14 -7.47
CA GLU A 34 -5.66 -11.60 -8.19
C GLU A 34 -4.52 -10.65 -7.84
N LYS A 35 -3.46 -11.18 -7.23
CA LYS A 35 -2.28 -10.41 -6.86
C LYS A 35 -1.04 -11.10 -7.40
N LEU A 36 -0.12 -10.31 -7.93
CA LEU A 36 1.25 -10.76 -8.15
C LEU A 36 1.90 -10.93 -6.78
N LEU A 37 2.33 -12.15 -6.49
CA LEU A 37 3.13 -12.48 -5.31
C LEU A 37 4.56 -12.76 -5.74
N VAL A 38 5.49 -12.33 -4.92
CA VAL A 38 6.90 -12.61 -5.06
C VAL A 38 7.34 -13.34 -3.80
N ASP A 39 7.85 -14.56 -3.98
CA ASP A 39 8.52 -15.32 -2.94
C ASP A 39 10.03 -15.00 -3.02
N VAL A 40 10.51 -14.23 -2.06
CA VAL A 40 11.91 -13.82 -1.91
C VAL A 40 12.62 -14.85 -1.03
N THR A 41 13.56 -15.59 -1.60
CA THR A 41 14.37 -16.55 -0.84
C THR A 41 15.63 -15.86 -0.36
N VAL A 42 15.87 -15.87 0.95
CA VAL A 42 17.06 -15.30 1.59
C VAL A 42 17.91 -16.38 2.22
N GLU A 43 19.22 -16.18 2.24
CA GLU A 43 20.14 -16.99 3.05
C GLU A 43 20.40 -16.28 4.38
N THR A 44 20.17 -17.00 5.46
CA THR A 44 20.31 -16.51 6.84
C THR A 44 21.69 -16.83 7.39
N ASP A 45 22.08 -16.17 8.49
CA ASP A 45 23.45 -16.22 9.03
C ASP A 45 23.91 -17.64 9.46
N ASP A 46 22.98 -18.58 9.66
CA ASP A 46 23.24 -19.98 9.96
C ASP A 46 23.34 -20.88 8.71
N GLY A 47 23.25 -20.28 7.51
CA GLY A 47 23.31 -20.95 6.21
C GLY A 47 21.98 -21.54 5.74
N ASN A 48 20.89 -21.34 6.48
CA ASN A 48 19.56 -21.80 6.06
C ASN A 48 18.94 -20.87 5.02
N ARG A 49 18.11 -21.45 4.15
CA ARG A 49 17.31 -20.71 3.17
C ARG A 49 15.89 -20.57 3.66
N GLU A 50 15.42 -19.33 3.68
CA GLU A 50 14.11 -18.96 4.18
C GLU A 50 13.35 -18.15 3.13
N VAL A 51 12.02 -18.24 3.13
CA VAL A 51 11.18 -17.60 2.11
C VAL A 51 10.29 -16.54 2.73
N ILE A 52 10.30 -15.35 2.12
CA ILE A 52 9.42 -14.23 2.43
C ILE A 52 8.47 -14.05 1.25
N THR A 53 7.17 -14.21 1.47
CA THR A 53 6.16 -13.93 0.45
C THR A 53 5.64 -12.50 0.62
N ALA A 54 5.68 -11.72 -0.46
CA ALA A 54 5.14 -10.36 -0.50
C ALA A 54 4.34 -10.12 -1.79
N THR A 55 3.52 -9.06 -1.83
CA THR A 55 2.94 -8.60 -3.11
C THR A 55 4.02 -7.95 -3.97
N GLY A 56 3.89 -7.99 -5.30
CA GLY A 56 4.89 -7.44 -6.23
C GLY A 56 5.33 -6.01 -5.93
N GLY A 57 4.38 -5.11 -5.65
CA GLY A 57 4.67 -3.72 -5.27
C GLY A 57 4.99 -3.51 -3.78
N HIS A 58 5.36 -4.54 -3.02
CA HIS A 58 5.71 -4.38 -1.61
C HIS A 58 7.18 -3.96 -1.48
N PRO A 59 7.53 -2.86 -0.80
CA PRO A 59 8.90 -2.36 -0.79
C PRO A 59 9.79 -3.07 0.23
N PHE A 60 11.00 -3.41 -0.19
CA PHE A 60 12.11 -3.88 0.65
C PHE A 60 13.24 -2.85 0.65
N TRP A 61 13.88 -2.67 1.81
CA TRP A 61 15.03 -1.78 1.90
C TRP A 61 16.29 -2.50 1.40
N VAL A 62 16.92 -1.95 0.36
CA VAL A 62 18.16 -2.47 -0.22
C VAL A 62 19.31 -1.53 0.16
N PRO A 63 20.15 -1.87 1.16
CA PRO A 63 21.17 -0.96 1.69
C PRO A 63 22.24 -0.57 0.67
N GLU A 64 22.55 -1.45 -0.29
CA GLU A 64 23.50 -1.13 -1.37
C GLU A 64 23.00 0.00 -2.27
N LEU A 65 21.69 0.10 -2.46
CA LEU A 65 21.05 1.13 -3.27
C LEU A 65 20.66 2.37 -2.47
N ASP A 66 20.72 2.29 -1.14
CA ASP A 66 20.17 3.29 -0.22
C ASP A 66 18.72 3.67 -0.60
N ALA A 67 17.94 2.66 -0.99
CA ALA A 67 16.64 2.84 -1.58
C ALA A 67 15.67 1.72 -1.23
N TRP A 68 14.39 2.06 -1.27
CA TRP A 68 13.30 1.09 -1.29
C TRP A 68 13.15 0.53 -2.71
N THR A 69 13.06 -0.79 -2.81
CA THR A 69 12.87 -1.51 -4.08
C THR A 69 11.65 -2.40 -3.95
N ASP A 70 10.75 -2.33 -4.93
CA ASP A 70 9.57 -3.18 -4.96
C ASP A 70 9.96 -4.65 -5.07
N ALA A 71 9.17 -5.55 -4.45
CA ALA A 71 9.48 -6.98 -4.40
C ALA A 71 9.70 -7.58 -5.81
N GLU A 72 8.95 -7.13 -6.80
CA GLU A 72 9.09 -7.58 -8.19
C GLU A 72 10.35 -7.08 -8.91
N GLU A 73 11.00 -6.04 -8.37
CA GLU A 73 12.20 -5.41 -8.91
C GLU A 73 13.49 -5.86 -8.20
N LEU A 74 13.37 -6.64 -7.12
CA LEU A 74 14.51 -7.23 -6.44
C LEU A 74 15.30 -8.16 -7.37
N GLN A 75 16.56 -8.41 -7.01
CA GLN A 75 17.47 -9.28 -7.75
C GLN A 75 18.25 -10.22 -6.82
N PRO A 76 18.48 -11.50 -7.23
CA PRO A 76 19.41 -12.36 -6.53
C PRO A 76 20.79 -11.71 -6.44
N GLY A 77 21.43 -11.83 -5.28
CA GLY A 77 22.71 -11.20 -4.97
C GLY A 77 22.57 -9.92 -4.15
N GLN A 78 21.42 -9.24 -4.18
CA GLN A 78 21.16 -8.06 -3.35
C GLN A 78 21.04 -8.42 -1.87
N TRP A 79 21.33 -7.44 -1.02
CA TRP A 79 21.27 -7.57 0.43
C TRP A 79 20.06 -6.85 1.00
N LEU A 80 19.42 -7.45 2.00
CA LEU A 80 18.32 -6.88 2.77
C LEU A 80 18.76 -6.68 4.24
N ARG A 81 18.25 -5.65 4.90
CA ARG A 81 18.62 -5.30 6.28
C ARG A 81 17.81 -6.09 7.32
N THR A 82 18.47 -6.57 8.38
CA THR A 82 17.84 -7.27 9.51
C THR A 82 17.61 -6.38 10.74
N SER A 83 16.92 -6.89 11.76
CA SER A 83 16.66 -6.15 13.02
C SER A 83 17.86 -6.03 13.93
N ALA A 84 18.87 -6.86 13.72
CA ALA A 84 20.14 -6.76 14.42
C ALA A 84 21.08 -5.71 13.77
N GLY A 85 20.65 -5.07 12.67
CA GLY A 85 21.50 -4.20 11.86
C GLY A 85 22.46 -4.98 10.95
N THR A 86 22.29 -6.30 10.82
CA THR A 86 23.03 -7.16 9.88
C THR A 86 22.32 -7.22 8.53
N HIS A 87 22.83 -8.05 7.62
CA HIS A 87 22.31 -8.19 6.25
C HIS A 87 22.10 -9.65 5.90
N VAL A 88 21.00 -9.95 5.19
CA VAL A 88 20.77 -11.26 4.55
C VAL A 88 20.78 -11.12 3.03
N GLN A 89 21.29 -12.12 2.33
CA GLN A 89 21.39 -12.08 0.87
C GLN A 89 20.17 -12.73 0.21
N ILE A 90 19.62 -12.09 -0.82
CA ILE A 90 18.62 -12.70 -1.69
C ILE A 90 19.31 -13.76 -2.57
N THR A 91 18.85 -15.00 -2.50
CA THR A 91 19.40 -16.11 -3.30
C THR A 91 18.52 -16.49 -4.48
N ALA A 92 17.21 -16.24 -4.39
CA ALA A 92 16.27 -16.50 -5.47
C ALA A 92 14.98 -15.66 -5.33
N LEU A 93 14.30 -15.47 -6.46
CA LEU A 93 12.97 -14.85 -6.52
C LEU A 93 12.06 -15.76 -7.34
N THR A 94 10.85 -16.01 -6.84
CA THR A 94 9.80 -16.72 -7.57
C THR A 94 8.57 -15.84 -7.69
N HIS A 95 8.17 -15.55 -8.92
CA HIS A 95 6.99 -14.74 -9.22
C HIS A 95 5.81 -15.67 -9.48
N ARG A 96 4.69 -15.45 -8.79
CA ARG A 96 3.47 -16.20 -9.01
C ARG A 96 2.26 -15.30 -8.94
N THR A 97 1.35 -15.46 -9.89
CA THR A 97 0.02 -14.87 -9.83
C THR A 97 -0.86 -15.80 -9.00
N ASN A 98 -1.40 -15.30 -7.90
CA ASN A 98 -2.32 -16.09 -7.07
C ASN A 98 -3.63 -15.34 -6.84
N THR A 99 -4.72 -16.08 -6.79
CA THR A 99 -6.01 -15.61 -6.27
C THR A 99 -6.09 -16.07 -4.82
N GLY A 100 -5.84 -15.17 -3.89
CA GLY A 100 -5.82 -15.53 -2.47
C GLY A 100 -5.73 -14.30 -1.57
N THR A 101 -6.02 -14.52 -0.30
CA THR A 101 -5.93 -13.50 0.75
C THR A 101 -4.47 -13.35 1.16
N VAL A 102 -3.95 -12.13 1.16
CA VAL A 102 -2.64 -11.80 1.73
C VAL A 102 -2.82 -11.07 3.05
N HIS A 103 -1.96 -11.39 4.03
CA HIS A 103 -1.91 -10.73 5.33
C HIS A 103 -0.79 -9.70 5.31
N ASN A 104 -1.07 -8.46 5.68
CA ASN A 104 -0.06 -7.41 5.88
C ASN A 104 -0.30 -6.76 7.25
N LEU A 105 0.77 -6.33 7.92
CA LEU A 105 0.69 -5.77 9.28
C LEU A 105 0.96 -4.27 9.25
N THR A 106 0.16 -3.50 9.99
CA THR A 106 0.37 -2.07 10.17
C THR A 106 1.14 -1.78 11.46
N VAL A 107 2.24 -1.04 11.37
CA VAL A 107 3.16 -0.75 12.48
C VAL A 107 3.38 0.76 12.57
N ASN A 108 3.36 1.31 13.79
CA ASN A 108 3.30 2.76 14.02
C ASN A 108 4.63 3.50 13.79
N ASN A 109 4.55 4.82 13.54
CA ASN A 109 5.59 5.85 13.36
C ASN A 109 6.71 5.66 12.32
N LEU A 110 7.41 4.52 12.29
CA LEU A 110 8.54 4.32 11.37
C LEU A 110 8.10 3.76 10.02
N HIS A 111 6.87 3.26 9.94
CA HIS A 111 6.32 2.71 8.70
C HIS A 111 7.20 1.60 8.11
N THR A 112 7.98 0.95 8.97
CA THR A 112 8.79 -0.21 8.67
C THR A 112 8.58 -1.23 9.78
N TYR A 113 8.68 -2.51 9.45
CA TYR A 113 8.66 -3.57 10.44
C TYR A 113 9.47 -4.77 9.96
N TYR A 114 9.78 -5.68 10.87
CA TYR A 114 10.50 -6.89 10.53
C TYR A 114 9.56 -8.07 10.28
N VAL A 115 9.66 -8.70 9.11
CA VAL A 115 9.02 -10.00 8.82
C VAL A 115 10.05 -11.10 9.06
N LEU A 116 9.63 -12.19 9.70
CA LEU A 116 10.51 -13.34 9.93
C LEU A 116 10.62 -14.21 8.67
N ALA A 117 11.85 -14.37 8.19
CA ALA A 117 12.27 -15.46 7.32
C ALA A 117 12.89 -16.54 8.23
N GLY A 118 12.14 -17.59 8.56
CA GLY A 118 12.49 -18.51 9.64
C GLY A 118 12.53 -17.79 10.99
N ALA A 119 13.70 -17.72 11.62
CA ALA A 119 13.95 -16.92 12.82
C ALA A 119 14.57 -15.54 12.52
N THR A 120 14.84 -15.24 11.24
CA THR A 120 15.60 -14.05 10.84
C THR A 120 14.69 -12.90 10.45
N PRO A 121 14.71 -11.77 11.18
CA PRO A 121 13.87 -10.61 10.88
C PRO A 121 14.41 -9.81 9.68
N VAL A 122 13.57 -9.48 8.71
CA VAL A 122 13.88 -8.67 7.51
C VAL A 122 13.03 -7.40 7.44
N LEU A 123 13.67 -6.24 7.24
CA LEU A 123 13.02 -4.92 7.24
C LEU A 123 12.15 -4.73 5.99
N VAL A 124 10.84 -4.60 6.18
CA VAL A 124 9.86 -4.30 5.14
C VAL A 124 9.18 -2.95 5.40
N HIS A 125 8.65 -2.32 4.35
CA HIS A 125 7.90 -1.07 4.47
C HIS A 125 6.41 -1.32 4.67
N ASN A 126 5.84 -0.77 5.73
CA ASN A 126 4.40 -0.59 5.89
C ASN A 126 4.00 0.81 5.43
N SER A 127 3.62 0.97 4.17
CA SER A 127 3.15 2.26 3.63
C SER A 127 2.06 2.89 4.50
N ASN A 128 2.29 4.14 4.90
CA ASN A 128 1.61 4.93 5.92
C ASN A 128 0.07 4.88 5.92
N CYS A 129 -0.52 4.68 7.11
CA CYS A 129 -1.59 5.57 7.59
C CYS A 129 -1.68 5.57 9.12
N PRO A 130 -1.51 6.71 9.82
CA PRO A 130 -2.04 6.84 11.16
C PRO A 130 -3.54 7.10 11.05
N THR A 131 -4.36 6.23 11.63
CA THR A 131 -5.83 6.35 11.87
C THR A 131 -6.82 5.83 10.83
N MET A 132 -6.41 5.28 9.69
CA MET A 132 -7.35 4.75 8.69
C MET A 132 -7.07 3.28 8.36
N ASP A 133 -8.09 2.43 8.51
CA ASP A 133 -8.09 1.07 7.97
C ASP A 133 -8.06 1.15 6.43
N LEU A 134 -6.96 0.70 5.83
CA LEU A 134 -6.72 0.79 4.39
C LEU A 134 -7.66 -0.11 3.58
N ASP A 135 -8.06 -1.26 4.10
CA ASP A 135 -9.02 -2.14 3.42
C ASP A 135 -10.41 -1.52 3.45
N PHE A 136 -10.78 -0.94 4.58
CA PHE A 136 -12.00 -0.17 4.66
C PHE A 136 -11.96 1.04 3.71
N ALA A 137 -10.83 1.75 3.64
CA ALA A 137 -10.65 2.91 2.78
C ALA A 137 -10.76 2.53 1.29
N SER A 138 -10.01 1.54 0.83
CA SER A 138 -10.10 0.98 -0.53
C SER A 138 -11.51 0.44 -0.80
N GLY A 139 -12.04 -0.38 0.11
CA GLY A 139 -13.36 -1.01 0.00
C GLY A 139 -14.50 0.00 -0.07
N SER A 140 -14.37 1.15 0.60
CA SER A 140 -15.37 2.21 0.55
C SER A 140 -15.47 2.85 -0.84
N GLY A 141 -14.39 2.84 -1.63
CA GLY A 141 -14.39 3.25 -3.04
C GLY A 141 -15.16 2.30 -3.97
N ARG A 142 -15.36 1.05 -3.55
CA ARG A 142 -16.10 0.00 -4.29
C ARG A 142 -17.62 0.06 -4.08
N LYS A 143 -18.10 0.90 -3.16
CA LYS A 143 -19.54 1.10 -2.95
C LYS A 143 -20.12 1.75 -4.21
N LEU A 144 -21.33 1.34 -4.60
CA LEU A 144 -22.06 2.00 -5.69
C LEU A 144 -22.22 3.49 -5.37
N ASP A 145 -21.95 4.35 -6.35
CA ASP A 145 -22.12 5.78 -6.19
C ASP A 145 -23.62 6.08 -6.10
N PRO A 146 -24.14 6.59 -4.96
CA PRO A 146 -25.56 6.88 -4.81
C PRO A 146 -26.06 7.96 -5.77
N LYS A 147 -25.17 8.71 -6.43
CA LYS A 147 -25.51 9.70 -7.46
C LYS A 147 -25.66 9.07 -8.85
N ASP A 148 -25.19 7.85 -9.06
CA ASP A 148 -25.42 7.13 -10.31
C ASP A 148 -26.80 6.44 -10.29
N LYS A 149 -27.75 7.04 -11.00
CA LYS A 149 -29.14 6.52 -11.09
C LYS A 149 -29.24 5.17 -11.78
N ARG A 150 -28.22 4.75 -12.54
CA ARG A 150 -28.20 3.45 -13.20
C ARG A 150 -27.62 2.35 -12.32
N GLY A 151 -26.92 2.71 -11.24
CA GLY A 151 -26.26 1.76 -10.34
C GLY A 151 -25.14 0.97 -11.02
N GLU A 152 -24.49 1.54 -12.03
CA GLU A 152 -23.42 0.92 -12.81
C GLU A 152 -22.03 1.35 -12.31
N PHE A 153 -21.93 2.54 -11.69
CA PHE A 153 -20.67 3.08 -11.21
C PHE A 153 -20.47 2.90 -9.72
N GLU A 154 -19.25 2.49 -9.37
CA GLU A 154 -18.71 2.59 -8.02
C GLU A 154 -18.23 4.03 -7.75
N MET A 155 -18.10 4.40 -6.47
CA MET A 155 -17.62 5.71 -6.04
C MET A 155 -16.28 6.08 -6.69
N ALA A 156 -15.30 5.16 -6.65
CA ALA A 156 -13.98 5.38 -7.24
C ALA A 156 -14.04 5.45 -8.77
N GLY A 157 -14.81 4.58 -9.42
CA GLY A 157 -14.98 4.59 -10.88
C GLY A 157 -15.61 5.88 -11.38
N ASN A 158 -16.68 6.35 -10.73
CA ASN A 158 -17.32 7.61 -11.11
C ASN A 158 -16.43 8.82 -10.82
N ALA A 159 -15.71 8.81 -9.69
CA ALA A 159 -14.76 9.87 -9.35
C ALA A 159 -13.64 9.95 -10.40
N LEU A 160 -13.07 8.81 -10.80
CA LEU A 160 -12.04 8.75 -11.83
C LEU A 160 -12.58 9.28 -13.16
N ALA A 161 -13.75 8.81 -13.62
CA ALA A 161 -14.36 9.26 -14.87
C ALA A 161 -14.54 10.78 -14.90
N LYS A 162 -14.93 11.39 -13.77
CA LYS A 162 -15.06 12.85 -13.63
C LYS A 162 -13.73 13.58 -13.71
N HIS A 163 -12.69 13.11 -13.03
CA HIS A 163 -11.36 13.74 -13.06
C HIS A 163 -10.69 13.57 -14.42
N ALA A 164 -10.70 12.35 -14.95
CA ALA A 164 -10.14 12.00 -16.24
C ALA A 164 -10.81 12.73 -17.41
N GLY A 165 -12.09 13.10 -17.28
CA GLY A 165 -12.85 13.87 -18.26
C GLY A 165 -12.64 15.39 -18.20
N ARG A 166 -11.89 15.92 -17.23
CA ARG A 166 -11.60 17.36 -17.14
C ARG A 166 -10.65 17.79 -18.25
N LYS A 167 -10.81 19.02 -18.75
CA LYS A 167 -9.85 19.63 -19.69
C LYS A 167 -8.45 19.82 -19.09
N THR A 168 -8.37 19.86 -17.76
CA THR A 168 -7.11 19.96 -17.00
C THR A 168 -6.40 18.62 -16.83
N ASN A 169 -6.97 17.51 -17.31
CA ASN A 169 -6.28 16.24 -17.35
C ASN A 169 -5.26 16.25 -18.50
N THR A 170 -3.99 16.44 -18.17
CA THR A 170 -2.85 16.38 -19.09
C THR A 170 -2.16 15.01 -19.07
N GLY A 171 -2.78 14.01 -18.44
CA GLY A 171 -2.28 12.64 -18.35
C GLY A 171 -2.12 12.13 -16.92
N GLN A 172 -2.33 12.98 -15.91
CA GLN A 172 -2.22 12.57 -14.51
C GLN A 172 -3.33 11.60 -14.07
N TRP A 173 -4.50 11.63 -14.72
CA TRP A 173 -5.57 10.66 -14.48
C TRP A 173 -5.68 9.68 -15.65
N PRO A 174 -5.48 8.37 -15.43
CA PRO A 174 -5.55 7.38 -16.49
C PRO A 174 -6.98 7.22 -17.00
N ILE A 175 -7.10 6.76 -18.26
CA ILE A 175 -8.38 6.56 -18.93
C ILE A 175 -8.44 5.10 -19.42
N PRO A 176 -9.48 4.33 -19.09
CA PRO A 176 -9.54 2.93 -19.48
C PRO A 176 -9.84 2.78 -20.98
N SER A 177 -9.51 1.62 -21.52
CA SER A 177 -10.03 1.19 -22.82
C SER A 177 -11.56 1.02 -22.71
N GLY A 178 -12.29 1.45 -23.74
CA GLY A 178 -13.76 1.39 -23.70
C GLY A 178 -14.40 2.40 -22.74
N LYS A 179 -14.13 3.70 -22.92
CA LYS A 179 -14.66 4.83 -22.11
C LYS A 179 -16.18 4.86 -21.88
N LYS A 180 -16.96 4.11 -22.66
CA LYS A 180 -18.42 3.96 -22.51
C LYS A 180 -18.84 2.82 -21.56
N ASN A 181 -17.89 2.03 -21.06
CA ASN A 181 -18.14 0.88 -20.20
C ASN A 181 -17.90 1.24 -18.72
N PRO A 182 -18.94 1.31 -17.88
CA PRO A 182 -18.79 1.59 -16.45
C PRO A 182 -17.88 0.59 -15.72
N ALA A 183 -17.91 -0.69 -16.10
CA ALA A 183 -17.07 -1.71 -15.46
C ALA A 183 -15.56 -1.43 -15.65
N ALA A 184 -15.16 -0.90 -16.81
CA ALA A 184 -13.78 -0.53 -17.08
C ALA A 184 -13.32 0.67 -16.22
N TRP A 185 -14.23 1.63 -16.00
CA TRP A 185 -13.98 2.73 -15.08
C TRP A 185 -13.94 2.29 -13.62
N ASN A 186 -14.80 1.36 -13.20
CA ASN A 186 -14.79 0.83 -11.84
C ASN A 186 -13.51 0.04 -11.55
N ALA A 187 -13.06 -0.80 -12.50
CA ALA A 187 -11.78 -1.49 -12.38
C ALA A 187 -10.62 -0.50 -12.21
N LEU A 188 -10.45 0.41 -13.18
CA LEU A 188 -9.34 1.37 -13.11
C LEU A 188 -9.44 2.34 -11.93
N GLY A 189 -10.66 2.72 -11.52
CA GLY A 189 -10.89 3.57 -10.35
C GLY A 189 -10.45 2.91 -9.05
N ARG A 190 -10.68 1.61 -8.90
CA ARG A 190 -10.17 0.83 -7.76
C ARG A 190 -8.65 0.76 -7.77
N ASP A 191 -8.04 0.48 -8.93
CA ASP A 191 -6.58 0.40 -9.05
C ASP A 191 -5.90 1.73 -8.71
N VAL A 192 -6.45 2.85 -9.18
CA VAL A 192 -5.93 4.20 -8.86
C VAL A 192 -6.09 4.53 -7.37
N LEU A 193 -7.21 4.13 -6.76
CA LEU A 193 -7.42 4.35 -5.33
C LEU A 193 -6.45 3.51 -4.48
N ASP A 194 -6.28 2.23 -4.82
CA ASP A 194 -5.31 1.34 -4.17
C ASP A 194 -3.90 1.93 -4.29
N ASP A 195 -3.49 2.33 -5.51
CA ASP A 195 -2.19 2.94 -5.75
C ASP A 195 -1.96 4.21 -4.91
N ILE A 196 -2.94 5.12 -4.82
CA ILE A 196 -2.81 6.30 -3.95
C ILE A 196 -2.59 5.91 -2.49
N LEU A 197 -3.33 4.91 -2.00
CA LEU A 197 -3.28 4.44 -0.63
C LEU A 197 -1.99 3.68 -0.30
N THR A 198 -1.40 2.96 -1.25
CA THR A 198 -0.29 2.03 -0.98
C THR A 198 1.06 2.47 -1.55
N ARG A 199 1.11 3.45 -2.46
CA ARG A 199 2.37 3.87 -3.11
C ARG A 199 3.40 4.36 -2.10
N PRO A 200 4.66 3.92 -2.19
CA PRO A 200 5.75 4.45 -1.37
C PRO A 200 5.88 5.96 -1.49
N GLY A 201 6.04 6.63 -0.35
CA GLY A 201 6.12 8.09 -0.27
C GLY A 201 4.79 8.82 -0.42
N SER A 202 3.64 8.12 -0.51
CA SER A 202 2.34 8.76 -0.36
C SER A 202 2.25 9.46 1.00
N VAL A 203 1.79 10.71 1.00
CA VAL A 203 1.67 11.56 2.18
C VAL A 203 0.22 11.58 2.63
N THR A 204 -0.01 11.25 3.90
CA THR A 204 -1.31 11.39 4.55
C THR A 204 -1.34 12.67 5.38
N THR A 205 -2.33 13.54 5.15
CA THR A 205 -2.55 14.74 5.96
C THR A 205 -3.97 14.80 6.51
N ARG A 206 -4.12 15.40 7.69
CA ARG A 206 -5.42 15.83 8.20
C ARG A 206 -5.67 17.25 7.73
N GLU A 207 -6.81 17.45 7.09
CA GLU A 207 -7.20 18.71 6.48
C GLU A 207 -8.61 19.10 6.94
N TYR A 208 -8.99 20.34 6.68
CA TYR A 208 -10.39 20.76 6.77
C TYR A 208 -10.97 20.89 5.36
N GLY A 209 -11.92 20.02 5.03
CA GLY A 209 -12.34 19.77 3.66
C GLY A 209 -13.84 19.59 3.50
N ARG A 210 -14.30 19.57 2.25
CA ARG A 210 -15.72 19.38 1.92
C ARG A 210 -16.00 17.94 1.50
N ILE A 211 -16.91 17.27 2.20
CA ILE A 211 -17.43 15.93 1.88
C ILE A 211 -18.95 16.01 1.81
N GLY A 212 -19.55 15.50 0.74
CA GLY A 212 -21.01 15.52 0.59
C GLY A 212 -21.66 16.92 0.62
N GLY A 213 -20.87 17.99 0.44
CA GLY A 213 -21.35 19.37 0.53
C GLY A 213 -21.19 20.02 1.91
N VAL A 214 -20.72 19.28 2.91
CA VAL A 214 -20.50 19.75 4.30
C VAL A 214 -18.99 19.92 4.56
N TRP A 215 -18.62 20.99 5.24
CA TRP A 215 -17.24 21.21 5.71
C TRP A 215 -17.01 20.44 7.01
N GLN A 216 -15.94 19.67 7.06
CA GLN A 216 -15.57 18.85 8.20
C GLN A 216 -14.08 18.48 8.12
N ASP A 217 -13.55 17.88 9.18
CA ASP A 217 -12.23 17.29 9.14
C ASP A 217 -12.20 16.14 8.12
N THR A 218 -11.11 16.08 7.36
CA THR A 218 -10.86 15.08 6.33
C THR A 218 -9.47 14.51 6.46
N ILE A 219 -9.28 13.34 5.87
CA ILE A 219 -7.96 12.76 5.67
C ILE A 219 -7.71 12.76 4.17
N ASP A 220 -6.60 13.36 3.76
CA ASP A 220 -6.17 13.41 2.37
C ASP A 220 -4.91 12.54 2.23
N VAL A 221 -4.90 11.65 1.24
CA VAL A 221 -3.73 10.86 0.87
C VAL A 221 -3.30 11.29 -0.52
N ARG A 222 -2.05 11.72 -0.67
CA ARG A 222 -1.51 12.21 -1.95
C ARG A 222 -0.27 11.43 -2.35
N LEU A 223 -0.13 11.17 -3.64
CA LEU A 223 1.11 10.63 -4.20
C LEU A 223 2.30 11.58 -3.93
N PRO A 224 3.55 11.05 -3.98
CA PRO A 224 4.76 11.85 -3.80
C PRO A 224 4.78 13.13 -4.64
N ASN A 225 5.46 14.16 -4.15
CA ASN A 225 5.60 15.47 -4.81
C ASN A 225 4.28 16.26 -4.98
N GLY A 226 3.25 15.93 -4.19
CA GLY A 226 1.97 16.66 -4.23
C GLY A 226 1.14 16.37 -5.48
N GLY A 227 1.31 15.18 -6.06
CA GLY A 227 0.52 14.73 -7.21
C GLY A 227 -0.96 14.48 -6.86
N ILE A 228 -1.61 13.69 -7.71
CA ILE A 228 -3.00 13.28 -7.48
C ILE A 228 -3.17 12.61 -6.12
N GLY A 229 -4.38 12.68 -5.57
CA GLY A 229 -4.69 12.10 -4.28
C GLY A 229 -6.13 11.67 -4.13
N ALA A 230 -6.46 11.21 -2.94
CA ALA A 230 -7.78 10.77 -2.53
C ALA A 230 -8.13 11.39 -1.18
N ARG A 231 -9.39 11.80 -1.05
CA ARG A 231 -9.96 12.35 0.17
C ARG A 231 -10.89 11.35 0.83
N PHE A 232 -10.80 11.28 2.14
CA PHE A 232 -11.59 10.43 3.00
C PHE A 232 -12.19 11.23 4.15
N SER A 233 -13.31 10.75 4.69
CA SER A 233 -13.74 11.19 6.03
C SER A 233 -12.71 10.78 7.08
N VAL A 234 -12.77 11.39 8.26
CA VAL A 234 -11.98 10.95 9.43
C VAL A 234 -12.25 9.49 9.85
N SER A 235 -13.34 8.90 9.38
CA SER A 235 -13.68 7.47 9.56
C SER A 235 -13.18 6.58 8.43
N GLY A 236 -12.39 7.11 7.49
CA GLY A 236 -11.82 6.36 6.38
C GLY A 236 -12.73 6.11 5.18
N THR A 237 -13.89 6.77 5.09
CA THR A 237 -14.79 6.59 3.94
C THR A 237 -14.34 7.48 2.78
N PHE A 238 -14.04 6.88 1.63
CA PHE A 238 -13.66 7.56 0.39
C PHE A 238 -14.75 8.54 -0.04
N SER A 239 -14.34 9.79 -0.25
CA SER A 239 -15.21 10.87 -0.72
C SER A 239 -14.97 11.23 -2.18
N GLY A 240 -13.76 11.00 -2.70
CA GLY A 240 -13.40 11.38 -4.07
C GLY A 240 -11.91 11.63 -4.23
N PHE A 241 -11.50 11.84 -5.48
CA PHE A 241 -10.13 12.16 -5.83
C PHE A 241 -9.80 13.65 -5.70
N LEU A 242 -8.51 13.95 -5.60
CA LEU A 242 -7.93 15.28 -5.45
C LEU A 242 -6.91 15.51 -6.58
N ASP A 243 -6.98 16.69 -7.21
CA ASP A 243 -5.93 17.16 -8.12
C ASP A 243 -4.78 17.79 -7.33
#